data_AF-A0A0J8RI78-F1
#
_entry.id   AF-A0A0J8RI78-F1
#
_cell.length_a   1.000
_cell.length_b   1.000
_cell.length_c   1.000
_cell.angle_alpha   90.00
_cell.angle_beta   90.00
_cell.angle_gamma   90.00
#
_symmetry.space_group_name_H-M   'P 1'
#
loop_
_entity.id
_entity.type
_entity.pdbx_description
1 polymer ?
#
loop_
_entity_poly.entity_id
_entity_poly.type
_entity_poly.pdbx_seq_one_letter_code
_entity_poly.pdbx_strand_id
1 'polypeptide(L)'
;MKYTTLLAAVALVPAALAAAVDGAAPAPLAERACVPSKCRCIGGQGQFCGNEAINHHCKNGHVYECNRHTGKTCDYGYRKSCGQCGKLSC
;
A
#
# COMPACT_ATOMS: atom_id res chain seq x y z
N MET A 1 -44.76 52.35 7.61
CA MET A 1 -43.65 52.12 6.67
C MET A 1 -42.49 51.51 7.47
N LYS A 2 -41.89 50.44 6.95
CA LYS A 2 -40.86 49.62 7.60
C LYS A 2 -39.51 50.36 7.55
N TYR A 3 -38.88 50.56 8.71
CA TYR A 3 -37.53 51.13 8.80
C TYR A 3 -36.49 50.04 8.59
N THR A 4 -35.96 50.03 7.38
CA THR A 4 -34.93 49.11 6.93
C THR A 4 -33.55 49.71 7.26
N THR A 5 -32.60 48.84 7.62
CA THR A 5 -31.13 48.95 7.34
C THR A 5 -30.33 50.01 8.12
N LEU A 6 -29.11 49.80 8.63
CA LEU A 6 -28.05 48.79 8.46
C LEU A 6 -27.26 48.63 9.77
N LEU A 7 -26.93 47.39 10.13
CA LEU A 7 -26.01 47.06 11.22
C LEU A 7 -24.56 47.13 10.73
N ALA A 8 -23.72 47.61 11.64
CA ALA A 8 -22.35 48.07 11.47
C ALA A 8 -21.40 47.09 10.75
N ALA A 9 -20.51 47.69 9.95
CA ALA A 9 -19.35 47.06 9.35
C ALA A 9 -18.42 46.48 10.43
N VAL A 10 -18.27 45.15 10.44
CA VAL A 10 -17.27 44.45 11.25
C VAL A 10 -15.93 44.53 10.53
N ALA A 11 -14.97 45.07 11.27
CA ALA A 11 -13.62 45.39 10.84
C ALA A 11 -12.83 44.19 10.29
N LEU A 12 -12.05 44.47 9.25
CA LEU A 12 -10.99 43.65 8.70
C LEU A 12 -9.96 43.30 9.81
N VAL A 13 -9.76 42.00 10.05
CA VAL A 13 -8.61 41.49 10.80
C VAL A 13 -7.67 40.80 9.82
N PRO A 14 -6.40 41.25 9.67
CA PRO A 14 -5.40 40.54 8.90
C PRO A 14 -4.86 39.38 9.74
N ALA A 15 -5.30 38.15 9.44
CA ALA A 15 -4.70 36.94 10.01
C ALA A 15 -3.36 36.68 9.29
N ALA A 16 -2.29 37.07 9.97
CA ALA A 16 -0.92 36.82 9.58
C ALA A 16 -0.61 35.33 9.44
N LEU A 17 0.29 35.05 8.48
CA LEU A 17 1.02 33.82 8.19
C LEU A 17 1.01 32.75 9.29
N ALA A 18 0.26 31.67 9.07
CA ALA A 18 0.57 30.37 9.66
C ALA A 18 1.63 29.69 8.79
N ALA A 19 2.82 29.57 9.35
CA ALA A 19 3.96 28.88 8.77
C ALA A 19 3.70 27.37 8.63
N ALA A 20 4.22 26.84 7.52
CA ALA A 20 4.66 25.46 7.26
C ALA A 20 4.33 24.37 8.30
N VAL A 21 3.51 23.39 7.90
CA VAL A 21 3.75 21.98 8.23
C VAL A 21 3.63 21.16 6.94
N ASP A 22 4.71 20.46 6.65
CA ASP A 22 4.97 19.52 5.57
C ASP A 22 3.78 19.06 4.72
N GLY A 23 3.64 19.70 3.57
CA GLY A 23 3.08 19.10 2.37
C GLY A 23 4.04 18.07 1.74
N ALA A 24 4.63 17.18 2.54
CA ALA A 24 5.25 15.98 2.00
C ALA A 24 4.10 15.06 1.59
N ALA A 25 3.62 15.23 0.35
CA ALA A 25 2.81 14.22 -0.31
C ALA A 25 3.49 12.87 -0.04
N PRO A 26 2.76 11.83 0.42
CA PRO A 26 3.36 10.52 0.57
C PRO A 26 4.03 10.19 -0.75
N ALA A 27 5.34 9.91 -0.71
CA ALA A 27 6.05 9.45 -1.89
C ALA A 27 5.18 8.37 -2.53
N PRO A 28 4.98 8.40 -3.87
CA PRO A 28 4.16 7.39 -4.52
C PRO A 28 4.68 6.03 -4.05
N LEU A 29 3.80 5.23 -3.45
CA LEU A 29 4.16 3.88 -3.01
C LEU A 29 4.72 3.18 -4.23
N ALA A 30 6.04 3.08 -4.31
CA ALA A 30 6.70 2.49 -5.44
C ALA A 30 6.17 1.07 -5.54
N GLU A 31 5.53 0.76 -6.67
CA GLU A 31 5.12 -0.60 -6.96
C GLU A 31 6.36 -1.47 -6.78
N ARG A 32 6.30 -2.42 -5.84
CA ARG A 32 7.44 -3.27 -5.55
C ARG A 32 7.62 -4.14 -6.79
N ALA A 33 8.66 -3.85 -7.57
CA ALA A 33 8.96 -4.62 -8.76
C ALA A 33 9.05 -6.11 -8.39
N CYS A 34 8.16 -6.91 -8.96
CA CYS A 34 8.22 -8.36 -8.81
C CYS A 34 9.55 -8.86 -9.37
N VAL A 35 10.21 -9.77 -8.65
CA VAL A 35 11.34 -10.53 -9.20
C VAL A 35 10.83 -11.87 -9.73
N PRO A 36 11.10 -12.25 -11.00
CA PRO A 36 10.74 -13.57 -11.51
C PRO A 36 11.31 -14.68 -10.63
N SER A 37 10.48 -15.67 -10.28
CA SER A 37 10.85 -16.75 -9.37
C SER A 37 10.78 -18.13 -10.04
N LYS A 38 11.54 -19.08 -9.50
CA LYS A 38 11.41 -20.52 -9.79
C LYS A 38 10.35 -21.20 -8.92
N CYS A 39 9.76 -20.48 -7.96
CA CYS A 39 8.60 -20.93 -7.20
C CYS A 39 7.48 -21.35 -8.16
N ARG A 40 6.87 -22.51 -7.91
CA ARG A 40 5.85 -23.05 -8.81
C ARG A 40 4.53 -22.35 -8.53
N CYS A 41 3.86 -21.92 -9.59
CA CYS A 41 2.53 -21.34 -9.53
C CYS A 41 1.54 -22.32 -8.90
N ILE A 42 0.67 -21.82 -8.02
CA ILE A 42 -0.37 -22.61 -7.34
C ILE A 42 -1.57 -22.97 -8.23
N GLY A 43 -1.48 -22.74 -9.55
CA GLY A 43 -2.53 -23.04 -10.52
C GLY A 43 -3.71 -22.05 -10.54
N GLY A 44 -3.69 -21.01 -9.71
CA GLY A 44 -4.71 -19.95 -9.65
C GLY A 44 -4.09 -18.55 -9.69
N GLN A 45 -4.90 -17.52 -9.91
CA GLN A 45 -4.43 -16.14 -9.80
C GLN A 45 -4.34 -15.75 -8.32
N GLY A 46 -3.27 -15.07 -7.91
CA GLY A 46 -3.21 -14.38 -6.63
C GLY A 46 -1.97 -14.66 -5.79
N GLN A 47 -1.96 -14.04 -4.60
CA GLN A 47 -0.83 -14.04 -3.68
C GLN A 47 -0.85 -15.24 -2.75
N PHE A 48 0.33 -15.70 -2.34
CA PHE A 48 0.50 -16.73 -1.32
C PHE A 48 1.84 -16.56 -0.58
N CYS A 49 1.93 -17.10 0.62
CA CYS A 49 3.19 -17.16 1.35
C CYS A 49 4.03 -18.35 0.87
N GLY A 50 5.33 -18.13 0.71
CA GLY A 50 6.26 -19.20 0.36
C GLY A 50 6.39 -20.25 1.45
N ASN A 51 6.59 -21.48 1.02
CA ASN A 51 6.80 -22.63 1.88
C ASN A 51 7.84 -23.57 1.25
N GLU A 52 9.07 -23.54 1.79
CA GLU A 52 10.19 -24.34 1.26
C GLU A 52 10.00 -25.84 1.46
N ALA A 53 9.17 -26.25 2.42
CA ALA A 53 8.87 -27.65 2.67
C ALA A 53 7.97 -28.27 1.58
N ILE A 54 7.14 -27.46 0.92
CA ILE A 54 6.28 -27.88 -0.19
C ILE A 54 7.00 -27.64 -1.53
N ASN A 55 7.68 -26.50 -1.65
CA ASN A 55 8.44 -26.15 -2.83
C ASN A 55 9.70 -25.39 -2.43
N HIS A 56 10.84 -26.05 -2.58
CA HIS A 56 12.15 -25.51 -2.21
C HIS A 56 12.56 -24.20 -2.90
N HIS A 57 11.84 -23.76 -3.95
CA HIS A 57 12.05 -22.46 -4.59
C HIS A 57 11.17 -21.33 -4.02
N CYS A 58 10.19 -21.65 -3.17
CA CYS A 58 9.29 -20.69 -2.54
C CYS A 58 9.76 -20.41 -1.10
N LYS A 59 10.62 -19.39 -0.93
CA LYS A 59 11.27 -19.08 0.35
C LYS A 59 10.26 -18.83 1.47
N ASN A 60 10.53 -19.40 2.64
CA ASN A 60 9.69 -19.16 3.82
C ASN A 60 9.68 -17.67 4.17
N GLY A 61 8.51 -17.14 4.52
CA GLY A 61 8.33 -15.73 4.87
C GLY A 61 8.27 -14.76 3.69
N HIS A 62 8.47 -15.22 2.45
CA HIS A 62 8.26 -14.41 1.25
C HIS A 62 6.81 -14.44 0.77
N VAL A 63 6.39 -13.40 0.06
CA VAL A 63 5.12 -13.37 -0.69
C VAL A 63 5.40 -13.63 -2.15
N TYR A 64 4.56 -14.46 -2.73
CA TYR A 64 4.57 -14.78 -4.15
C TYR A 64 3.24 -14.42 -4.79
N GLU A 65 3.24 -14.01 -6.05
CA GLU A 65 2.04 -13.86 -6.89
C GLU A 65 2.10 -14.86 -8.04
N CYS A 66 1.06 -15.69 -8.17
CA CYS A 66 0.89 -16.56 -9.32
C CYS A 66 0.05 -15.86 -10.39
N ASN A 67 0.59 -15.75 -11.60
CA ASN A 67 -0.17 -15.33 -12.77
C ASN A 67 -0.73 -16.57 -13.47
N ARG A 68 -2.05 -16.75 -13.41
CA ARG A 68 -2.71 -17.95 -13.97
C ARG A 68 -2.55 -18.04 -15.49
N HIS A 69 -2.47 -16.91 -16.19
CA HIS A 69 -2.40 -16.89 -17.65
C HIS A 69 -1.03 -17.35 -18.16
N THR A 70 0.04 -17.03 -17.43
CA THR A 70 1.42 -17.39 -17.83
C THR A 70 1.97 -18.60 -17.08
N GLY A 71 1.32 -19.00 -15.98
CA GLY A 71 1.83 -20.02 -15.06
C GLY A 71 3.13 -19.61 -14.36
N LYS A 72 3.48 -18.31 -14.39
CA LYS A 72 4.69 -17.77 -13.78
C LYS A 72 4.41 -17.23 -12.40
N THR A 73 5.43 -17.32 -11.54
CA THR A 73 5.36 -16.81 -10.18
C THR A 73 6.38 -15.69 -9.98
N CYS A 74 5.87 -14.63 -9.37
CA CYS A 74 6.58 -13.42 -8.98
C CYS A 74 6.93 -13.48 -7.49
N ASP A 75 8.15 -13.15 -7.10
CA ASP A 75 8.55 -12.95 -5.70
C ASP A 75 8.47 -11.45 -5.35
N TYR A 76 7.63 -11.11 -4.38
CA TYR A 76 7.51 -9.75 -3.83
C TYR A 76 8.42 -9.51 -2.62
N GLY A 77 9.23 -10.50 -2.25
CA GLY A 77 10.15 -10.47 -1.13
C GLY A 77 9.50 -10.82 0.20
N TYR A 78 10.28 -10.65 1.27
CA TYR A 78 9.85 -10.90 2.63
C TYR A 78 8.63 -10.04 3.02
N ARG A 79 7.67 -10.66 3.71
CA ARG A 79 6.55 -10.02 4.39
C ARG A 79 6.42 -10.56 5.80
N LYS A 80 6.31 -9.65 6.77
CA LYS A 80 6.23 -9.98 8.20
C LYS A 80 5.14 -11.00 8.52
N SER A 81 3.93 -10.86 7.96
CA SER A 81 2.83 -11.80 8.20
C SER A 81 3.14 -13.22 7.71
N CYS A 82 3.77 -13.36 6.54
CA CYS A 82 4.23 -14.66 6.05
C CYS A 82 5.33 -15.24 6.95
N GLY A 83 6.25 -14.42 7.46
CA GLY A 83 7.30 -14.87 8.38
C GLY A 83 6.79 -15.24 9.77
N GLN A 84 5.74 -14.58 10.27
CA GLN A 84 5.24 -14.78 11.63
C GLN A 84 4.16 -15.84 11.75
N CYS A 85 3.19 -15.87 10.82
CA CYS A 85 2.05 -16.78 10.91
C CYS A 85 1.82 -17.60 9.62
N GLY A 86 2.69 -17.48 8.61
CA GLY A 86 2.57 -18.22 7.36
C GLY A 86 1.37 -17.81 6.49
N LYS A 87 0.76 -16.64 6.75
CA LYS A 87 -0.42 -16.13 6.04
C LYS A 87 -0.18 -14.74 5.52
N LEU A 88 -0.93 -14.34 4.49
CA LEU A 88 -0.87 -12.99 3.95
C LEU A 88 -1.27 -11.94 5.00
N SER A 89 -2.19 -12.28 5.90
CA SER A 89 -2.54 -11.46 7.05
C SER A 89 -2.52 -12.27 8.33
N CYS A 90 -1.94 -11.67 9.36
CA CYS A 90 -2.17 -11.90 10.77
C CYS A 90 -2.68 -10.54 11.30
#